data_AF-A0A1C5VLR7-F1
#
_entry.id   AF-A0A1C5VLR7-F1
#
_cell.length_a   1.000
_cell.length_b   1.000
_cell.length_c   1.000
_cell.angle_alpha   90.00
_cell.angle_beta   90.00
_cell.angle_gamma   90.00
#
_symmetry.space_group_name_H-M   'P 1'
#
loop_
_entity.id
_entity.type
_entity.pdbx_description
1 polymer ?
#
loop_
_entity_poly.entity_id
_entity_poly.type
_entity_poly.pdbx_seq_one_letter_code
_entity_poly.pdbx_strand_id
1 'polypeptide(L)'
;MRQKKILKVLAVCFSTVMLTQPVSAAALQQSAQGSLGSVTEESQILPIPDGSGKYILKSSGFYCLNEDGTRENTPAVHYFDHFVIDGTVFDGYYYHDENGKFAAGNPHMVQIKNLSAPSEDGSGAEVSFDGCYMVNNLGKLSASPQVRYMDNLVVDKTTYNGLYYFDGYGKMITDPGIHYLNMNAAGQMFDGYYYFGGENGVLVQEEGTTPEGFPVDETGKVETKDLGMEGLETRLTELLGSYDGTWSVYVKDLTNDQEFDLGSQSLYSASLIKAFVMAQTYASMDTVLQSEAAKMKKDVSDPAVATKVNDLLWNMITVSDNESFNELVRLQTTSGVFKDGAEAVNAFLAENQFADTSVQHTLSPSASKDAGLGGRNTTSVKDCGELLSRIYKGECVSKEASDAMLNLLLNQQVTTKIPSGISASVEIANKTGETDTDQHDIAIVYGEKTTYILCVMSENCKSGDAVSHIRDISGIVYNYLNMQLDQD
;
A
#
# COMPACT_ATOMS: atom_id res chain seq x y z
N MET A 1 -27.08 -2.17 5.97
CA MET A 1 -27.32 -1.56 7.30
C MET A 1 -26.28 -0.49 7.54
N ARG A 2 -26.68 0.78 7.45
CA ARG A 2 -25.86 1.98 7.67
C ARG A 2 -26.29 2.61 9.00
N GLN A 3 -25.35 3.00 9.86
CA GLN A 3 -25.59 4.08 10.84
C GLN A 3 -24.34 4.95 11.03
N LYS A 4 -24.36 6.12 10.36
CA LYS A 4 -23.66 7.35 10.76
C LYS A 4 -24.64 8.18 11.61
N LYS A 5 -24.18 8.79 12.71
CA LYS A 5 -24.84 9.91 13.43
C LYS A 5 -23.72 10.90 13.77
N ILE A 6 -23.52 12.00 13.04
CA ILE A 6 -24.19 13.32 13.09
C ILE A 6 -24.14 13.98 14.48
N LEU A 7 -23.25 14.97 14.55
CA LEU A 7 -23.12 16.06 15.51
C LEU A 7 -24.42 16.86 15.67
N LYS A 8 -24.76 17.26 16.90
CA LYS A 8 -25.65 18.41 17.16
C LYS A 8 -25.00 19.34 18.17
N VAL A 9 -24.71 20.55 17.70
CA VAL A 9 -24.42 21.75 18.47
C VAL A 9 -25.68 22.16 19.24
N LEU A 10 -25.54 22.50 20.53
CA LEU A 10 -26.54 23.28 21.24
C LEU A 10 -25.83 24.29 22.16
N ALA A 11 -25.89 25.56 21.78
CA ALA A 11 -25.56 26.70 22.62
C ALA A 11 -26.76 27.04 23.51
N VAL A 12 -26.55 27.18 24.82
CA VAL A 12 -27.48 27.89 25.72
C VAL A 12 -26.66 28.62 26.78
N CYS A 13 -26.67 29.96 26.69
CA CYS A 13 -26.33 30.86 27.80
C CYS A 13 -27.53 30.94 28.75
N PHE A 14 -27.30 30.91 30.08
CA PHE A 14 -28.14 31.63 31.03
C PHE A 14 -27.37 31.98 32.32
N SER A 15 -27.65 33.17 32.80
CA SER A 15 -26.92 33.94 33.79
C SER A 15 -27.41 33.71 35.24
N THR A 16 -26.47 33.85 36.18
CA THR A 16 -26.57 34.42 37.56
C THR A 16 -27.72 34.02 38.49
N VAL A 17 -27.37 33.46 39.66
CA VAL A 17 -27.88 33.90 40.99
C VAL A 17 -26.80 33.64 42.06
N MET A 18 -26.40 34.71 42.78
CA MET A 18 -25.72 34.64 44.07
C MET A 18 -26.75 34.44 45.19
N LEU A 19 -26.42 33.66 46.23
CA LEU A 19 -26.97 33.81 47.60
C LEU A 19 -26.08 33.08 48.64
N THR A 20 -25.32 33.90 49.38
CA THR A 20 -25.03 33.92 50.83
C THR A 20 -24.81 32.64 51.69
N GLN A 21 -23.63 32.67 52.34
CA GLN A 21 -23.04 32.03 53.56
C GLN A 21 -23.96 31.67 54.76
N PRO A 22 -23.50 31.05 55.89
CA PRO A 22 -22.12 30.73 56.39
C PRO A 22 -21.92 29.28 56.92
N VAL A 23 -20.73 28.86 57.39
CA VAL A 23 -20.36 28.65 58.82
C VAL A 23 -18.87 28.29 58.95
N SER A 24 -18.29 28.75 60.08
CA SER A 24 -16.89 28.82 60.51
C SER A 24 -16.10 27.53 60.77
N ALA A 25 -14.80 27.66 60.49
CA ALA A 25 -13.60 27.33 61.29
C ALA A 25 -13.41 25.94 61.94
N ALA A 26 -12.39 25.22 61.48
CA ALA A 26 -11.27 24.77 62.31
C ALA A 26 -10.07 24.36 61.44
N ALA A 27 -8.88 24.61 61.97
CA ALA A 27 -7.55 24.54 61.37
C ALA A 27 -7.19 23.23 60.65
N LEU A 28 -6.25 23.31 59.68
CA LEU A 28 -5.10 22.41 59.56
C LEU A 28 -3.98 23.06 58.69
N GLN A 29 -2.90 23.38 59.39
CA GLN A 29 -1.48 23.43 59.00
C GLN A 29 -1.04 23.89 57.59
N GLN A 30 -0.32 25.02 57.59
CA GLN A 30 0.74 25.34 56.65
C GLN A 30 1.75 24.18 56.53
N SER A 31 2.01 23.73 55.30
CA SER A 31 3.32 23.22 54.90
C SER A 31 3.86 24.07 53.75
N ALA A 32 5.14 24.38 53.84
CA ALA A 32 5.80 25.48 53.16
C ALA A 32 5.91 25.28 51.64
N GLN A 33 5.54 26.32 50.87
CA GLN A 33 6.09 26.56 49.55
C GLN A 33 7.60 26.83 49.71
N GLY A 34 8.41 25.81 49.42
CA GLY A 34 9.85 25.95 49.33
C GLY A 34 10.23 26.66 48.04
N SER A 35 10.38 27.98 48.11
CA SER A 35 11.10 28.76 47.09
C SER A 35 12.53 28.25 47.02
N LEU A 36 12.93 27.63 45.90
CA LEU A 36 14.33 27.33 45.56
C LEU A 36 15.06 28.65 45.25
N GLY A 37 15.35 29.40 46.32
CA GLY A 37 16.10 30.65 46.28
C GLY A 37 17.51 30.47 46.82
N SER A 38 18.48 30.19 45.93
CA SER A 38 19.86 30.67 46.10
C SER A 38 20.57 30.64 44.74
N VAL A 39 20.51 31.76 44.04
CA VAL A 39 21.19 32.01 42.76
C VAL A 39 22.50 32.72 43.06
N THR A 40 23.63 32.08 42.79
CA THR A 40 24.85 32.79 42.36
C THR A 40 24.57 33.30 40.94
N GLU A 41 24.95 34.54 40.62
CA GLU A 41 24.49 35.42 39.52
C GLU A 41 24.36 34.89 38.05
N GLU A 42 24.43 33.60 37.73
CA GLU A 42 24.25 33.07 36.36
C GLU A 42 23.40 31.79 36.24
N SER A 43 22.58 31.43 37.25
CA SER A 43 21.72 30.23 37.16
C SER A 43 20.22 30.54 37.20
N GLN A 44 19.48 30.13 36.15
CA GLN A 44 18.02 30.23 36.08
C GLN A 44 17.39 28.83 36.16
N ILE A 45 16.32 28.68 36.94
CA ILE A 45 15.52 27.45 37.03
C ILE A 45 14.08 27.78 36.70
N LEU A 46 13.47 27.04 35.78
CA LEU A 46 12.07 27.19 35.37
C LEU A 46 11.39 25.81 35.24
N PRO A 47 10.07 25.70 35.49
CA PRO A 47 9.35 24.45 35.25
C PRO A 47 9.25 24.14 33.74
N ILE A 48 9.32 22.87 33.38
CA ILE A 48 9.11 22.40 32.00
C ILE A 48 7.58 22.33 31.74
N PRO A 49 7.06 22.98 30.68
CA PRO A 49 5.62 23.13 30.45
C PRO A 49 4.96 21.94 29.74
N ASP A 50 5.40 20.70 30.01
CA ASP A 50 4.94 19.48 29.35
C ASP A 50 4.10 18.55 30.27
N GLY A 51 3.85 18.98 31.51
CA GLY A 51 3.10 18.20 32.50
C GLY A 51 3.93 17.14 33.25
N SER A 52 5.23 17.01 32.95
CA SER A 52 6.13 16.04 33.60
C SER A 52 6.43 16.33 35.08
N GLY A 53 6.16 17.56 35.54
CA GLY A 53 6.55 18.04 36.86
C GLY A 53 8.06 18.28 37.02
N LYS A 54 8.81 18.32 35.92
CA LYS A 54 10.25 18.56 35.88
C LYS A 54 10.59 20.04 35.73
N TYR A 55 11.85 20.37 36.01
CA TYR A 55 12.39 21.72 35.89
C TYR A 55 13.62 21.72 34.98
N ILE A 56 13.84 22.81 34.26
CA ILE A 56 15.06 23.05 33.49
C ILE A 56 15.92 24.08 34.21
N LEU A 57 17.17 23.69 34.47
CA LEU A 57 18.23 24.53 35.01
C LEU A 57 19.17 24.96 33.88
N LYS A 58 19.32 26.27 33.72
CA LYS A 58 20.40 26.88 32.96
C LYS A 58 21.57 27.20 33.88
N SER A 59 22.73 26.63 33.58
CA SER A 59 24.04 26.92 34.17
C SER A 59 25.14 26.88 33.09
N SER A 60 26.17 26.03 33.22
CA SER A 60 27.14 25.74 32.16
C SER A 60 26.53 25.01 30.95
N GLY A 61 25.33 24.47 31.13
CA GLY A 61 24.47 23.89 30.10
C GLY A 61 23.02 23.91 30.57
N PHE A 62 22.18 23.09 29.93
CA PHE A 62 20.79 22.90 30.32
C PHE A 62 20.62 21.53 30.96
N TYR A 63 19.96 21.48 32.11
CA TYR A 63 19.75 20.26 32.90
C TYR A 63 18.30 20.09 33.32
N CYS A 64 17.75 18.90 33.16
CA CYS A 64 16.49 18.45 33.72
C CYS A 64 16.67 18.12 35.21
N LEU A 65 15.79 18.65 36.04
CA LEU A 65 15.75 18.47 37.49
C LEU A 65 14.41 17.87 37.92
N ASN A 66 14.48 17.06 38.98
CA ASN A 66 13.35 16.65 39.78
C ASN A 66 12.78 17.80 40.61
N GLU A 67 11.58 17.62 41.16
CA GLU A 67 10.92 18.60 42.03
C GLU A 67 11.74 18.92 43.29
N ASP A 68 12.55 17.98 43.78
CA ASP A 68 13.46 18.17 44.91
C ASP A 68 14.77 18.91 44.55
N GLY A 69 14.93 19.31 43.29
CA GLY A 69 16.11 20.02 42.77
C GLY A 69 17.29 19.11 42.43
N THR A 70 17.18 17.80 42.61
CA THR A 70 18.19 16.84 42.12
C THR A 70 18.14 16.71 40.60
N ARG A 71 19.25 16.32 39.95
CA ARG A 71 19.25 16.05 38.52
C ARG A 71 18.42 14.81 38.22
N GLU A 72 17.60 14.88 37.17
CA GLU A 72 16.96 13.69 36.61
C GLU A 72 18.04 12.74 36.06
N ASN A 73 17.88 11.44 36.29
CA ASN A 73 18.83 10.41 35.88
C ASN A 73 18.25 9.36 34.92
N THR A 74 16.97 9.51 34.58
CA THR A 74 16.29 8.71 33.56
C THR A 74 16.18 9.54 32.28
N PRO A 75 16.79 9.12 31.14
CA PRO A 75 16.66 9.84 29.89
C PRO A 75 15.20 10.07 29.51
N ALA A 76 14.88 11.25 29.00
CA ALA A 76 13.53 11.58 28.55
C ALA A 76 13.57 12.49 27.33
N VAL A 77 12.44 12.51 26.62
CA VAL A 77 12.15 13.48 25.56
C VAL A 77 11.09 14.43 26.08
N HIS A 78 11.33 15.72 25.89
CA HIS A 78 10.43 16.79 26.30
C HIS A 78 10.01 17.61 25.09
N TYR A 79 8.74 17.98 25.04
CA TYR A 79 8.25 18.95 24.06
C TYR A 79 8.25 20.36 24.68
N PHE A 80 8.78 21.32 23.94
CA PHE A 80 8.75 22.73 24.30
C PHE A 80 8.03 23.51 23.19
N ASP A 81 7.07 24.36 23.56
CA ASP A 81 6.45 25.33 22.65
C ASP A 81 6.97 26.73 22.99
N HIS A 82 7.88 27.25 22.16
CA HIS A 82 8.45 28.60 22.30
C HIS A 82 8.89 28.97 23.73
N PHE A 83 9.50 28.02 24.44
CA PHE A 83 9.93 28.20 25.83
C PHE A 83 11.24 29.00 25.90
N VAL A 84 11.30 30.05 26.71
CA VAL A 84 12.49 30.93 26.80
C VAL A 84 13.11 30.85 28.18
N ILE A 85 14.40 30.52 28.23
CA ILE A 85 15.23 30.54 29.45
C ILE A 85 16.58 31.18 29.14
N ASP A 86 16.95 32.21 29.90
CA ASP A 86 18.21 32.94 29.73
C ASP A 86 18.49 33.37 28.28
N GLY A 87 17.45 33.86 27.60
CA GLY A 87 17.51 34.27 26.19
C GLY A 87 17.62 33.13 25.16
N THR A 88 17.69 31.87 25.61
CA THR A 88 17.66 30.69 24.72
C THR A 88 16.23 30.22 24.52
N VAL A 89 15.86 29.98 23.26
CA VAL A 89 14.53 29.49 22.88
C VAL A 89 14.59 27.97 22.70
N PHE A 90 13.71 27.26 23.40
CA PHE A 90 13.42 25.85 23.22
C PHE A 90 12.08 25.72 22.48
N ASP A 91 12.12 25.05 21.35
CA ASP A 91 10.95 24.89 20.47
C ASP A 91 11.04 23.55 19.73
N GLY A 92 10.08 22.65 19.93
CA GLY A 92 10.07 21.26 19.47
C GLY A 92 10.53 20.24 20.52
N TYR A 93 10.94 19.06 20.07
CA TYR A 93 11.36 17.94 20.93
C TYR A 93 12.84 18.02 21.31
N TYR A 94 13.13 17.80 22.58
CA TYR A 94 14.48 17.81 23.15
C TYR A 94 14.72 16.58 24.01
N TYR A 95 15.89 15.99 23.83
CA TYR A 95 16.38 14.85 24.59
C TYR A 95 17.34 15.31 25.69
N HIS A 96 17.27 14.65 26.85
CA HIS A 96 18.35 14.70 27.83
C HIS A 96 18.85 13.30 28.17
N ASP A 97 20.13 13.22 28.55
CA ASP A 97 20.81 11.97 28.88
C ASP A 97 20.54 11.49 30.32
N GLU A 98 21.21 10.40 30.72
CA GLU A 98 21.17 9.79 32.07
C GLU A 98 21.74 10.71 33.17
N ASN A 99 22.29 11.87 32.82
CA ASN A 99 22.74 12.89 33.76
C ASN A 99 21.81 14.11 33.80
N GLY A 100 20.64 13.99 33.16
CA GLY A 100 19.66 15.06 33.04
C GLY A 100 20.10 16.14 32.05
N LYS A 101 21.17 15.96 31.27
CA LYS A 101 21.75 17.04 30.47
C LYS A 101 21.09 17.10 29.09
N PHE A 102 20.43 18.20 28.78
CA PHE A 102 19.91 18.47 27.43
C PHE A 102 21.05 18.83 26.47
N ALA A 103 22.04 19.60 26.93
CA ALA A 103 23.11 20.09 26.09
C ALA A 103 24.08 18.96 25.64
N ALA A 104 23.86 18.50 24.42
CA ALA A 104 24.64 17.51 23.70
C ALA A 104 25.83 18.15 22.98
N GLY A 105 26.82 18.67 23.73
CA GLY A 105 28.12 19.19 23.26
C GLY A 105 28.24 19.43 21.73
N ASN A 106 28.98 18.55 21.04
CA ASN A 106 28.92 18.47 19.58
C ASN A 106 27.70 17.63 19.15
N PRO A 107 27.04 17.98 18.04
CA PRO A 107 25.97 17.15 17.49
C PRO A 107 26.40 15.69 17.35
N HIS A 108 25.53 14.77 17.74
CA HIS A 108 25.81 13.34 17.72
C HIS A 108 24.53 12.53 17.56
N MET A 109 24.68 11.26 17.18
CA MET A 109 23.55 10.35 17.11
C MET A 109 23.32 9.64 18.44
N VAL A 110 22.04 9.45 18.77
CA VAL A 110 21.61 8.64 19.91
C VAL A 110 20.58 7.61 19.46
N GLN A 111 20.68 6.41 20.00
CA GLN A 111 19.63 5.41 19.88
C GLN A 111 18.65 5.61 21.05
N ILE A 112 17.41 5.97 20.73
CA ILE A 112 16.32 6.11 21.69
C ILE A 112 15.47 4.84 21.68
N LYS A 113 15.07 4.39 22.87
CA LYS A 113 14.24 3.19 23.09
C LYS A 113 13.25 3.42 24.23
N ASN A 114 11.99 3.11 23.97
CA ASN A 114 10.85 3.19 24.86
C ASN A 114 10.68 4.58 25.52
N LEU A 115 10.97 5.65 24.79
CA LEU A 115 10.67 7.02 25.23
C LEU A 115 9.51 7.57 24.42
N SER A 116 8.63 8.31 25.10
CA SER A 116 7.55 9.06 24.49
C SER A 116 7.53 10.49 25.01
N ALA A 117 6.89 11.38 24.26
CA ALA A 117 6.63 12.75 24.67
C ALA A 117 5.24 13.19 24.19
N PRO A 118 4.64 14.21 24.83
CA PRO A 118 3.37 14.78 24.37
C PRO A 118 3.44 15.22 22.90
N SER A 119 2.35 15.00 22.17
CA SER A 119 2.18 15.46 20.79
C SER A 119 2.19 16.99 20.70
N GLU A 120 2.83 17.52 19.66
CA GLU A 120 2.92 18.96 19.36
C GLU A 120 1.55 19.59 19.07
N ASP A 121 0.54 18.80 18.70
CA ASP A 121 -0.82 19.26 18.41
C ASP A 121 -1.64 19.62 19.67
N GLY A 122 -1.07 19.41 20.87
CA GLY A 122 -1.73 19.70 22.14
C GLY A 122 -2.92 18.79 22.47
N SER A 123 -3.10 17.69 21.73
CA SER A 123 -4.18 16.71 21.95
C SER A 123 -4.02 15.91 23.24
N GLY A 124 -2.81 15.90 23.81
CA GLY A 124 -2.43 15.04 24.93
C GLY A 124 -2.14 13.59 24.52
N ALA A 125 -2.15 13.27 23.22
CA ALA A 125 -1.59 12.02 22.72
C ALA A 125 -0.07 11.99 22.92
N GLU A 126 0.50 10.79 23.03
CA GLU A 126 1.95 10.60 23.11
C GLU A 126 2.53 10.17 21.75
N VAL A 127 3.70 10.70 21.42
CA VAL A 127 4.51 10.32 20.26
C VAL A 127 5.66 9.43 20.74
N SER A 128 5.86 8.27 20.10
CA SER A 128 6.98 7.38 20.40
C SER A 128 8.25 7.84 19.68
N PHE A 129 9.38 7.81 20.40
CA PHE A 129 10.70 8.20 19.91
C PHE A 129 11.62 7.00 19.68
N ASP A 130 11.09 5.80 19.41
CA ASP A 130 11.93 4.65 19.08
C ASP A 130 12.68 4.86 17.76
N GLY A 131 14.02 4.85 17.81
CA GLY A 131 14.87 5.01 16.64
C GLY A 131 16.22 5.66 16.90
N CYS A 132 16.96 5.86 15.82
CA CYS A 132 18.21 6.63 15.81
C CYS A 132 17.89 8.10 15.51
N TYR A 133 18.36 9.02 16.34
CA TYR A 133 18.12 10.46 16.18
C TYR A 133 19.41 11.25 16.12
N MET A 134 19.40 12.33 15.35
CA MET A 134 20.44 13.34 15.44
C MET A 134 20.09 14.34 16.54
N VAL A 135 20.93 14.41 17.57
CA VAL A 135 20.80 15.40 18.64
C VAL A 135 21.72 16.58 18.33
N ASN A 136 21.17 17.79 18.25
CA ASN A 136 21.99 18.98 18.05
C ASN A 136 22.72 19.40 19.35
N ASN A 137 23.53 20.46 19.29
CA ASN A 137 24.31 20.96 20.42
C ASN A 137 23.48 21.43 21.65
N LEU A 138 22.18 21.62 21.50
CA LEU A 138 21.25 22.01 22.57
C LEU A 138 20.39 20.85 23.09
N GLY A 139 20.50 19.65 22.51
CA GLY A 139 19.63 18.52 22.85
C GLY A 139 18.40 18.39 21.96
N LYS A 140 18.21 19.28 20.98
CA LYS A 140 17.02 19.26 20.11
C LYS A 140 17.09 18.05 19.18
N LEU A 141 15.98 17.32 19.08
CA LEU A 141 15.74 16.24 18.14
C LEU A 141 15.06 16.79 16.88
N SER A 142 13.93 17.48 17.03
CA SER A 142 13.15 18.01 15.91
C SER A 142 13.98 18.89 14.99
N ALA A 143 13.89 18.68 13.69
CA ALA A 143 14.49 19.54 12.70
C ALA A 143 13.77 19.40 11.36
N SER A 144 13.85 20.40 10.49
CA SER A 144 13.47 20.21 9.08
C SER A 144 14.20 18.99 8.52
N PRO A 145 13.60 18.22 7.59
CA PRO A 145 14.23 17.02 7.02
C PRO A 145 15.66 17.27 6.55
N GLN A 146 16.54 16.29 6.77
CA GLN A 146 17.97 16.43 6.51
C GLN A 146 18.57 15.20 5.87
N VAL A 147 19.67 15.40 5.14
CA VAL A 147 20.58 14.33 4.76
C VAL A 147 21.91 14.52 5.46
N ARG A 148 22.46 13.44 6.01
CA ARG A 148 23.76 13.47 6.71
C ARG A 148 24.64 12.32 6.27
N TYR A 149 25.90 12.64 6.01
CA TYR A 149 26.94 11.64 5.76
C TYR A 149 27.49 11.13 7.08
N MET A 150 27.57 9.81 7.20
CA MET A 150 28.19 9.09 8.32
C MET A 150 29.44 8.39 7.82
N ASP A 151 30.56 8.56 8.54
CA ASP A 151 31.82 7.88 8.26
C ASP A 151 32.04 6.80 9.33
N ASN A 152 31.69 5.55 9.01
CA ASN A 152 31.85 4.39 9.90
C ASN A 152 31.38 4.63 11.34
N LEU A 153 30.27 5.37 11.49
CA LEU A 153 29.73 5.76 12.79
C LEU A 153 29.05 4.56 13.44
N VAL A 154 29.46 4.21 14.66
CA VAL A 154 28.85 3.09 15.41
C VAL A 154 27.83 3.63 16.40
N VAL A 155 26.57 3.23 16.24
CA VAL A 155 25.47 3.52 17.18
C VAL A 155 24.76 2.20 17.51
N ASP A 156 24.64 1.89 18.81
CA ASP A 156 24.01 0.64 19.30
C ASP A 156 24.48 -0.65 18.59
N LYS A 157 25.79 -0.74 18.32
CA LYS A 157 26.47 -1.87 17.63
C LYS A 157 26.19 -1.97 16.11
N THR A 158 25.45 -1.03 15.53
CA THR A 158 25.29 -0.90 14.08
C THR A 158 26.27 0.12 13.55
N THR A 159 26.94 -0.19 12.44
CA THR A 159 27.84 0.74 11.75
C THR A 159 27.09 1.41 10.60
N TYR A 160 27.10 2.74 10.58
CA TYR A 160 26.50 3.56 9.54
C TYR A 160 27.60 4.21 8.69
N ASN A 161 27.53 4.01 7.38
CA ASN A 161 28.54 4.50 6.44
C ASN A 161 27.88 4.91 5.12
N GLY A 162 27.83 6.22 4.86
CA GLY A 162 27.14 6.80 3.70
C GLY A 162 26.15 7.90 4.09
N LEU A 163 25.25 8.24 3.16
CA LEU A 163 24.25 9.28 3.34
C LEU A 163 22.94 8.69 3.86
N TYR A 164 22.37 9.30 4.90
CA TYR A 164 21.11 8.86 5.51
C TYR A 164 20.11 10.02 5.59
N TYR A 165 18.84 9.69 5.40
CA TYR A 165 17.72 10.62 5.50
C TYR A 165 17.20 10.69 6.94
N PHE A 166 16.88 11.91 7.37
CA PHE A 166 16.26 12.22 8.66
C PHE A 166 14.95 12.96 8.42
N ASP A 167 13.87 12.51 9.07
CA ASP A 167 12.55 13.10 8.95
C ASP A 167 12.41 14.43 9.72
N GLY A 168 11.18 14.99 9.72
CA GLY A 168 10.85 16.24 10.43
C GLY A 168 10.98 16.18 11.96
N TYR A 169 11.06 14.98 12.54
CA TYR A 169 11.30 14.77 13.97
C TYR A 169 12.79 14.53 14.27
N GLY A 170 13.65 14.58 13.25
CA GLY A 170 15.08 14.30 13.36
C GLY A 170 15.39 12.82 13.56
N LYS A 171 14.43 11.93 13.26
CA LYS A 171 14.62 10.48 13.26
C LYS A 171 15.27 10.07 11.95
N MET A 172 16.32 9.27 12.03
CA MET A 172 16.89 8.61 10.86
C MET A 172 15.92 7.54 10.36
N ILE A 173 15.54 7.64 9.09
CA ILE A 173 14.68 6.64 8.45
C ILE A 173 15.56 5.50 7.93
N THR A 174 15.25 4.29 8.40
CA THR A 174 15.97 3.06 8.03
C THR A 174 15.15 2.13 7.15
N ASP A 175 13.85 2.40 7.02
CA ASP A 175 12.97 1.67 6.12
C ASP A 175 13.22 2.17 4.68
N PRO A 176 13.32 1.28 3.68
CA PRO A 176 13.50 1.67 2.29
C PRO A 176 12.42 2.65 1.81
N GLY A 177 12.85 3.73 1.16
CA GLY A 177 11.93 4.76 0.70
C GLY A 177 12.54 5.73 -0.30
N ILE A 178 11.66 6.45 -1.01
CA ILE A 178 12.02 7.52 -1.94
C ILE A 178 11.57 8.84 -1.33
N HIS A 179 12.53 9.75 -1.11
CA HIS A 179 12.28 11.02 -0.43
C HIS A 179 12.58 12.21 -1.35
N TYR A 180 11.70 13.22 -1.34
CA TYR A 180 11.98 14.48 -2.01
C TYR A 180 12.96 15.31 -1.18
N LEU A 181 14.01 15.79 -1.84
CA LEU A 181 15.05 16.61 -1.24
C LEU A 181 15.29 17.85 -2.08
N ASN A 182 15.37 19.00 -1.40
CA ASN A 182 15.83 20.26 -1.95
C ASN A 182 16.81 20.91 -0.96
N MET A 183 18.06 20.44 -0.96
CA MET A 183 19.06 20.84 0.03
C MET A 183 20.50 20.57 -0.41
N ASN A 184 21.45 21.30 0.18
CA ASN A 184 22.87 20.97 0.09
C ASN A 184 23.28 20.13 1.31
N ALA A 185 23.82 18.94 1.07
CA ALA A 185 24.33 18.07 2.14
C ALA A 185 25.60 17.35 1.67
N ALA A 186 26.60 17.25 2.56
CA ALA A 186 27.86 16.54 2.31
C ALA A 186 28.59 16.92 1.00
N GLY A 187 28.43 18.15 0.51
CA GLY A 187 29.03 18.61 -0.75
C GLY A 187 28.25 18.24 -2.02
N GLN A 188 27.08 17.61 -1.87
CA GLN A 188 26.14 17.31 -2.94
C GLN A 188 24.90 18.21 -2.85
N MET A 189 24.44 18.72 -4.00
CA MET A 189 23.14 19.38 -4.13
C MET A 189 22.09 18.31 -4.42
N PHE A 190 21.12 18.15 -3.53
CA PHE A 190 19.96 17.30 -3.72
C PHE A 190 18.79 18.14 -4.23
N ASP A 191 18.30 17.84 -5.43
CA ASP A 191 17.13 18.49 -6.03
C ASP A 191 16.31 17.45 -6.77
N GLY A 192 15.28 16.92 -6.11
CA GLY A 192 14.42 15.86 -6.63
C GLY A 192 14.25 14.71 -5.65
N TYR A 193 13.89 13.55 -6.18
CA TYR A 193 13.65 12.35 -5.39
C TYR A 193 14.89 11.49 -5.31
N TYR A 194 15.14 10.88 -4.15
CA TYR A 194 16.31 10.06 -3.90
C TYR A 194 15.93 8.78 -3.15
N TYR A 195 16.55 7.66 -3.52
CA TYR A 195 16.21 6.34 -2.97
C TYR A 195 17.12 5.95 -1.80
N PHE A 196 16.56 5.93 -0.60
CA PHE A 196 17.21 5.53 0.66
C PHE A 196 16.81 4.10 1.05
N GLY A 197 17.12 3.13 0.19
CA GLY A 197 16.81 1.72 0.46
C GLY A 197 18.01 0.78 0.42
N GLY A 198 19.22 1.31 0.56
CA GLY A 198 20.39 0.50 0.85
C GLY A 198 20.34 -0.08 2.27
N GLU A 199 21.36 -0.85 2.64
CA GLU A 199 21.45 -1.47 3.97
C GLU A 199 21.28 -0.44 5.09
N ASN A 200 20.30 -0.68 5.98
CA ASN A 200 19.90 0.23 7.07
C ASN A 200 19.45 1.64 6.61
N GLY A 201 18.92 1.78 5.39
CA GLY A 201 18.38 3.04 4.87
C GLY A 201 19.43 3.99 4.30
N VAL A 202 20.61 3.48 3.93
CA VAL A 202 21.62 4.30 3.26
C VAL A 202 21.15 4.66 1.84
N LEU A 203 21.46 5.87 1.39
CA LEU A 203 21.28 6.28 0.00
C LEU A 203 22.02 5.33 -0.93
N VAL A 204 21.31 4.77 -1.91
CA VAL A 204 21.93 3.95 -2.96
C VAL A 204 22.53 4.88 -4.01
N GLN A 205 23.86 4.93 -4.12
CA GLN A 205 24.58 5.77 -5.09
C GLN A 205 25.20 4.89 -6.19
N GLU A 206 24.33 4.19 -6.91
CA GLU A 206 24.70 3.29 -8.00
C GLU A 206 23.60 3.37 -9.06
N GLU A 207 24.01 3.53 -10.33
CA GLU A 207 23.06 3.54 -11.45
C GLU A 207 22.36 2.18 -11.53
N GLY A 208 21.03 2.19 -11.62
CA GLY A 208 20.27 0.96 -11.69
C GLY A 208 18.77 1.16 -11.55
N THR A 209 18.11 0.19 -10.93
CA THR A 209 16.68 0.23 -10.67
C THR A 209 16.40 -0.10 -9.22
N THR A 210 15.58 0.70 -8.56
CA THR A 210 15.12 0.40 -7.20
C THR A 210 14.29 -0.89 -7.19
N PRO A 211 14.15 -1.59 -6.05
CA PRO A 211 13.23 -2.72 -5.90
C PRO A 211 11.78 -2.37 -6.30
N GLU A 212 11.38 -1.11 -6.12
CA GLU A 212 10.08 -0.58 -6.50
C GLU A 212 9.95 -0.32 -8.02
N GLY A 213 11.04 -0.47 -8.78
CA GLY A 213 11.02 -0.40 -10.22
C GLY A 213 11.42 0.92 -10.84
N PHE A 214 11.89 1.89 -10.05
CA PHE A 214 12.25 3.21 -10.55
C PHE A 214 13.71 3.28 -10.98
N PRO A 215 14.03 3.97 -12.09
CA PRO A 215 15.41 4.21 -12.48
C PRO A 215 16.08 5.14 -11.47
N VAL A 216 17.31 4.82 -11.11
CA VAL A 216 18.17 5.64 -10.26
C VAL A 216 19.49 5.91 -10.97
N ASP A 217 19.95 7.16 -10.91
CA ASP A 217 21.27 7.54 -11.42
C ASP A 217 22.40 7.21 -10.44
N GLU A 218 23.65 7.43 -10.86
CA GLU A 218 24.85 7.20 -10.02
C GLU A 218 24.87 8.01 -8.70
N THR A 219 24.03 9.04 -8.57
CA THR A 219 23.90 9.85 -7.36
C THR A 219 22.81 9.37 -6.42
N GLY A 220 22.03 8.36 -6.84
CA GLY A 220 20.84 7.86 -6.16
C GLY A 220 19.59 8.66 -6.43
N LYS A 221 19.62 9.58 -7.39
CA LYS A 221 18.45 10.37 -7.78
C LYS A 221 17.51 9.50 -8.60
N VAL A 222 16.26 9.45 -8.18
CA VAL A 222 15.19 8.75 -8.88
C VAL A 222 14.74 9.60 -10.07
N GLU A 223 14.77 9.01 -11.25
CA GLU A 223 14.22 9.65 -12.45
C GLU A 223 12.71 9.63 -12.39
N THR A 224 12.13 10.81 -12.17
CA THR A 224 10.68 10.99 -11.95
C THR A 224 9.99 11.73 -13.08
N LYS A 225 10.75 12.17 -14.08
CA LYS A 225 10.27 12.97 -15.21
C LYS A 225 9.21 12.22 -16.05
N ASP A 226 9.30 10.89 -16.08
CA ASP A 226 8.42 10.04 -16.88
C ASP A 226 7.47 9.20 -16.00
N LEU A 227 7.15 9.67 -14.79
CA LEU A 227 6.11 9.03 -13.97
C LEU A 227 4.73 9.26 -14.60
N GLY A 228 4.18 8.21 -15.18
CA GLY A 228 2.93 8.21 -15.92
C GLY A 228 2.87 7.02 -16.88
N MET A 229 1.79 6.92 -17.67
CA MET A 229 1.59 5.79 -18.57
C MET A 229 2.72 5.63 -19.62
N GLU A 230 3.28 6.73 -20.13
CA GLU A 230 4.36 6.69 -21.15
C GLU A 230 5.69 6.16 -20.60
N GLY A 231 6.11 6.61 -19.41
CA GLY A 231 7.32 6.06 -18.78
C GLY A 231 7.10 4.65 -18.24
N LEU A 232 5.88 4.32 -17.79
CA LEU A 232 5.54 2.93 -17.44
C LEU A 232 5.64 2.01 -18.67
N GLU A 233 5.11 2.43 -19.83
CA GLU A 233 5.22 1.68 -21.08
C GLU A 233 6.70 1.46 -21.48
N THR A 234 7.51 2.51 -21.38
CA THR A 234 8.96 2.44 -21.65
C THR A 234 9.64 1.45 -20.70
N ARG A 235 9.38 1.57 -19.39
CA ARG A 235 9.97 0.72 -18.35
C ARG A 235 9.61 -0.75 -18.55
N LEU A 236 8.34 -1.04 -18.83
CA LEU A 236 7.90 -2.41 -19.08
C LEU A 236 8.47 -2.95 -20.39
N THR A 237 8.62 -2.13 -21.44
CA THR A 237 9.26 -2.55 -22.70
C THR A 237 10.69 -3.04 -22.48
N GLU A 238 11.48 -2.28 -21.71
CA GLU A 238 12.86 -2.67 -21.37
C GLU A 238 12.90 -3.93 -20.50
N LEU A 239 12.03 -4.00 -19.49
CA LEU A 239 11.94 -5.15 -18.58
C LEU A 239 11.60 -6.43 -19.33
N LEU A 240 10.56 -6.41 -20.17
CA LEU A 240 10.14 -7.57 -20.96
C LEU A 240 11.23 -8.00 -21.94
N GLY A 241 12.03 -7.07 -22.47
CA GLY A 241 13.19 -7.39 -23.32
C GLY A 241 14.31 -8.15 -22.59
N SER A 242 14.34 -8.12 -21.27
CA SER A 242 15.29 -8.89 -20.44
C SER A 242 14.79 -10.27 -20.02
N TYR A 243 13.49 -10.55 -20.19
CA TYR A 243 12.87 -11.81 -19.79
C TYR A 243 12.92 -12.86 -20.91
N ASP A 244 13.25 -14.09 -20.54
CA ASP A 244 13.09 -15.24 -21.44
C ASP A 244 11.60 -15.57 -21.64
N GLY A 245 11.26 -16.04 -22.85
CA GLY A 245 9.90 -16.46 -23.21
C GLY A 245 9.12 -15.40 -24.00
N THR A 246 7.86 -15.71 -24.28
CA THR A 246 6.93 -14.76 -24.91
C THR A 246 6.12 -14.08 -23.84
N TRP A 247 6.07 -12.75 -23.86
CA TRP A 247 5.32 -11.94 -22.90
C TRP A 247 4.35 -11.00 -23.60
N SER A 248 3.14 -10.93 -23.08
CA SER A 248 2.14 -9.92 -23.44
C SER A 248 1.66 -9.23 -22.16
N VAL A 249 1.60 -7.89 -22.20
CA VAL A 249 1.11 -7.07 -21.08
C VAL A 249 0.11 -6.04 -21.59
N TYR A 250 -0.96 -5.81 -20.86
CA TYR A 250 -1.90 -4.71 -21.07
C TYR A 250 -2.09 -3.95 -19.75
N VAL A 251 -2.05 -2.63 -19.82
CA VAL A 251 -2.29 -1.74 -18.68
C VAL A 251 -3.33 -0.70 -19.08
N LYS A 252 -4.34 -0.49 -18.23
CA LYS A 252 -5.32 0.59 -18.40
C LYS A 252 -5.53 1.33 -17.09
N ASP A 253 -5.29 2.64 -17.09
CA ASP A 253 -5.76 3.54 -16.05
C ASP A 253 -7.27 3.76 -16.23
N LEU A 254 -8.08 3.27 -15.28
CA LEU A 254 -9.54 3.41 -15.32
C LEU A 254 -10.03 4.80 -14.88
N THR A 255 -9.14 5.62 -14.32
CA THR A 255 -9.42 6.99 -13.87
C THR A 255 -9.36 7.97 -15.05
N ASN A 256 -8.30 7.88 -15.85
CA ASN A 256 -8.05 8.79 -16.97
C ASN A 256 -8.30 8.16 -18.35
N ASP A 257 -8.71 6.89 -18.40
CA ASP A 257 -8.99 6.09 -19.61
C ASP A 257 -7.78 6.03 -20.58
N GLN A 258 -6.57 6.03 -20.02
CA GLN A 258 -5.32 5.80 -20.75
C GLN A 258 -4.97 4.32 -20.73
N GLU A 259 -4.44 3.79 -21.83
CA GLU A 259 -4.05 2.39 -21.95
C GLU A 259 -2.89 2.20 -22.92
N PHE A 260 -2.15 1.11 -22.72
CA PHE A 260 -1.19 0.60 -23.69
C PHE A 260 -1.13 -0.93 -23.61
N ASP A 261 -0.62 -1.56 -24.67
CA ASP A 261 -0.31 -2.99 -24.70
C ASP A 261 1.07 -3.25 -25.30
N LEU A 262 1.76 -4.23 -24.73
CA LEU A 262 3.10 -4.65 -25.13
C LEU A 262 3.05 -6.11 -25.55
N GLY A 263 3.51 -6.40 -26.77
CA GLY A 263 3.59 -7.77 -27.29
C GLY A 263 2.24 -8.49 -27.39
N SER A 264 1.12 -7.76 -27.45
CA SER A 264 -0.22 -8.34 -27.49
C SER A 264 -0.41 -9.22 -28.72
N GLN A 265 -0.79 -10.47 -28.48
CA GLN A 265 -1.06 -11.48 -29.49
C GLN A 265 -1.98 -12.56 -28.91
N SER A 266 -2.55 -13.40 -29.78
CA SER A 266 -3.32 -14.56 -29.36
C SER A 266 -2.39 -15.64 -28.78
N LEU A 267 -2.53 -15.89 -27.47
CA LEU A 267 -1.78 -16.90 -26.71
C LEU A 267 -2.73 -17.96 -26.18
N TYR A 268 -2.19 -19.08 -25.69
CA TYR A 268 -2.96 -20.11 -25.01
C TYR A 268 -3.59 -19.47 -23.78
N SER A 269 -4.89 -19.66 -23.60
CA SER A 269 -5.60 -18.95 -22.53
C SER A 269 -5.34 -19.52 -21.14
N ALA A 270 -4.94 -20.79 -21.08
CA ALA A 270 -5.10 -21.63 -19.90
C ALA A 270 -6.48 -21.38 -19.26
N SER A 271 -6.53 -21.10 -17.95
CA SER A 271 -7.77 -20.82 -17.23
C SER A 271 -8.32 -19.39 -17.36
N LEU A 272 -7.67 -18.47 -18.09
CA LEU A 272 -8.24 -17.13 -18.35
C LEU A 272 -9.55 -17.21 -19.15
N ILE A 273 -9.68 -18.24 -20.01
CA ILE A 273 -10.91 -18.48 -20.80
C ILE A 273 -12.19 -18.60 -19.94
N LYS A 274 -12.03 -18.95 -18.67
CA LYS A 274 -13.14 -19.04 -17.70
C LYS A 274 -13.81 -17.69 -17.45
N ALA A 275 -13.06 -16.58 -17.54
CA ALA A 275 -13.64 -15.24 -17.41
C ALA A 275 -14.63 -14.94 -18.55
N PHE A 276 -14.32 -15.38 -19.76
CA PHE A 276 -15.19 -15.21 -20.92
C PHE A 276 -16.40 -16.15 -20.89
N VAL A 277 -16.23 -17.40 -20.46
CA VAL A 277 -17.37 -18.32 -20.25
C VAL A 277 -18.28 -17.82 -19.13
N MET A 278 -17.75 -17.18 -18.09
CA MET A 278 -18.56 -16.47 -17.10
C MET A 278 -19.38 -15.36 -17.75
N ALA A 279 -18.78 -14.47 -18.54
CA ALA A 279 -19.49 -13.39 -19.23
C ALA A 279 -20.62 -13.93 -20.12
N GLN A 280 -20.32 -14.95 -20.94
CA GLN A 280 -21.33 -15.60 -21.77
C GLN A 280 -22.44 -16.27 -20.93
N THR A 281 -22.10 -16.90 -19.81
CA THR A 281 -23.09 -17.53 -18.90
C THR A 281 -24.08 -16.50 -18.35
N TYR A 282 -23.61 -15.30 -18.00
CA TYR A 282 -24.50 -14.21 -17.60
C TYR A 282 -25.33 -13.68 -18.77
N ALA A 283 -24.75 -13.58 -19.98
CA ALA A 283 -25.45 -13.16 -21.19
C ALA A 283 -26.57 -14.16 -21.61
N SER A 284 -26.38 -15.45 -21.34
CA SER A 284 -27.29 -16.54 -21.70
C SER A 284 -27.98 -17.22 -20.51
N MET A 285 -28.09 -16.52 -19.38
CA MET A 285 -28.51 -17.11 -18.09
C MET A 285 -29.83 -17.88 -18.18
N ASP A 286 -30.82 -17.39 -18.92
CA ASP A 286 -32.10 -18.07 -19.12
C ASP A 286 -31.92 -19.45 -19.79
N THR A 287 -31.07 -19.54 -20.82
CA THR A 287 -30.75 -20.81 -21.49
C THR A 287 -29.98 -21.74 -20.57
N VAL A 288 -29.01 -21.22 -19.82
CA VAL A 288 -28.20 -22.01 -18.88
C VAL A 288 -29.08 -22.62 -17.79
N LEU A 289 -29.99 -21.83 -17.20
CA LEU A 289 -30.94 -22.30 -16.19
C LEU A 289 -31.91 -23.35 -16.75
N GLN A 290 -32.42 -23.16 -17.97
CA GLN A 290 -33.28 -24.15 -18.63
C GLN A 290 -32.55 -25.46 -18.90
N SER A 291 -31.31 -25.41 -19.40
CA SER A 291 -30.47 -26.58 -19.65
C SER A 291 -30.17 -27.34 -18.36
N GLU A 292 -29.84 -26.64 -17.27
CA GLU A 292 -29.56 -27.26 -15.98
C GLU A 292 -30.83 -27.86 -15.37
N ALA A 293 -31.97 -27.16 -15.43
CA ALA A 293 -33.26 -27.68 -14.98
C ALA A 293 -33.64 -28.99 -15.71
N ALA A 294 -33.46 -29.03 -17.03
CA ALA A 294 -33.71 -30.22 -17.84
C ALA A 294 -32.80 -31.40 -17.42
N LYS A 295 -31.51 -31.13 -17.18
CA LYS A 295 -30.54 -32.12 -16.71
C LYS A 295 -30.90 -32.67 -15.32
N MET A 296 -31.32 -31.79 -14.40
CA MET A 296 -31.77 -32.15 -13.05
C MET A 296 -33.17 -32.79 -13.03
N LYS A 297 -33.90 -32.75 -14.15
CA LYS A 297 -35.33 -33.15 -14.26
C LYS A 297 -36.21 -32.37 -13.27
N LYS A 298 -35.97 -31.06 -13.19
CA LYS A 298 -36.67 -30.11 -12.32
C LYS A 298 -37.31 -28.99 -13.13
N ASP A 299 -38.22 -28.26 -12.51
CA ASP A 299 -38.71 -26.99 -13.04
C ASP A 299 -37.60 -25.93 -12.92
N VAL A 300 -37.53 -25.01 -13.89
CA VAL A 300 -36.52 -23.93 -13.90
C VAL A 300 -36.64 -22.99 -12.69
N SER A 301 -37.83 -22.89 -12.10
CA SER A 301 -38.07 -22.10 -10.88
C SER A 301 -37.67 -22.81 -9.59
N ASP A 302 -37.27 -24.10 -9.64
CA ASP A 302 -36.74 -24.80 -8.47
C ASP A 302 -35.42 -24.14 -8.02
N PRO A 303 -35.32 -23.62 -6.78
CA PRO A 303 -34.14 -22.91 -6.32
C PRO A 303 -32.83 -23.69 -6.45
N ALA A 304 -32.90 -25.03 -6.44
CA ALA A 304 -31.71 -25.86 -6.59
C ALA A 304 -31.04 -25.71 -7.96
N VAL A 305 -31.78 -25.34 -9.00
CA VAL A 305 -31.23 -25.09 -10.35
C VAL A 305 -30.34 -23.86 -10.33
N ALA A 306 -30.86 -22.75 -9.80
CA ALA A 306 -30.10 -21.51 -9.67
C ALA A 306 -28.90 -21.68 -8.73
N THR A 307 -29.06 -22.40 -7.61
CA THR A 307 -27.95 -22.75 -6.71
C THR A 307 -26.85 -23.50 -7.46
N LYS A 308 -27.19 -24.53 -8.24
CA LYS A 308 -26.21 -25.32 -8.97
C LYS A 308 -25.44 -24.48 -10.02
N VAL A 309 -26.12 -23.61 -10.77
CA VAL A 309 -25.44 -22.71 -11.72
C VAL A 309 -24.53 -21.71 -11.00
N ASN A 310 -24.98 -21.14 -9.87
CA ASN A 310 -24.16 -20.25 -9.07
C ASN A 310 -22.94 -20.96 -8.47
N ASP A 311 -23.08 -22.21 -8.02
CA ASP A 311 -21.96 -23.02 -7.53
C ASP A 311 -20.94 -23.29 -8.63
N LEU A 312 -21.39 -23.54 -9.86
CA LEU A 312 -20.50 -23.72 -11.02
C LEU A 312 -19.73 -22.43 -11.34
N LEU A 313 -20.40 -21.28 -11.37
CA LEU A 313 -19.76 -19.98 -11.57
C LEU A 313 -18.75 -19.68 -10.46
N TRP A 314 -19.15 -19.90 -9.20
CA TRP A 314 -18.30 -19.73 -8.02
C TRP A 314 -17.05 -20.59 -8.11
N ASN A 315 -17.19 -21.89 -8.33
CA ASN A 315 -16.06 -22.82 -8.39
C ASN A 315 -15.15 -22.55 -9.60
N MET A 316 -15.74 -22.27 -10.77
CA MET A 316 -15.00 -21.96 -11.99
C MET A 316 -14.13 -20.71 -11.83
N ILE A 317 -14.64 -19.67 -11.16
CA ILE A 317 -13.89 -18.43 -10.99
C ILE A 317 -12.99 -18.52 -9.76
N THR A 318 -13.53 -18.73 -8.56
CA THR A 318 -12.80 -18.52 -7.29
C THR A 318 -11.70 -19.53 -6.99
N VAL A 319 -11.82 -20.76 -7.50
CA VAL A 319 -10.83 -21.84 -7.32
C VAL A 319 -10.41 -22.46 -8.65
N SER A 320 -10.78 -21.83 -9.77
CA SER A 320 -10.41 -22.24 -11.12
C SER A 320 -10.83 -23.69 -11.47
N ASP A 321 -12.01 -24.16 -11.04
CA ASP A 321 -12.43 -25.54 -11.32
C ASP A 321 -12.67 -25.80 -12.82
N ASN A 322 -12.04 -26.86 -13.34
CA ASN A 322 -12.11 -27.23 -14.75
C ASN A 322 -13.41 -27.95 -15.12
N GLU A 323 -13.96 -28.77 -14.21
CA GLU A 323 -15.22 -29.45 -14.49
C GLU A 323 -16.38 -28.45 -14.55
N SER A 324 -16.37 -27.43 -13.68
CA SER A 324 -17.36 -26.36 -13.70
C SER A 324 -17.32 -25.57 -15.01
N PHE A 325 -16.13 -25.30 -15.55
CA PHE A 325 -15.99 -24.74 -16.90
C PHE A 325 -16.62 -25.66 -17.97
N ASN A 326 -16.25 -26.95 -17.98
CA ASN A 326 -16.76 -27.89 -18.97
C ASN A 326 -18.29 -28.05 -18.90
N GLU A 327 -18.84 -28.03 -17.69
CA GLU A 327 -20.28 -28.08 -17.43
C GLU A 327 -20.97 -26.79 -17.91
N LEU A 328 -20.47 -25.61 -17.56
CA LEU A 328 -21.03 -24.33 -18.00
C LEU A 328 -20.98 -24.16 -19.52
N VAL A 329 -19.94 -24.65 -20.21
CA VAL A 329 -19.90 -24.66 -21.68
C VAL A 329 -21.02 -25.54 -22.23
N ARG A 330 -21.23 -26.76 -21.71
CA ARG A 330 -22.33 -27.63 -22.16
C ARG A 330 -23.71 -27.01 -21.96
N LEU A 331 -23.89 -26.25 -20.88
CA LEU A 331 -25.17 -25.63 -20.54
C LEU A 331 -25.55 -24.45 -21.44
N GLN A 332 -24.62 -23.95 -22.27
CA GLN A 332 -24.89 -22.89 -23.25
C GLN A 332 -25.92 -23.29 -24.31
N THR A 333 -26.18 -24.59 -24.47
CA THR A 333 -27.22 -25.09 -25.37
C THR A 333 -28.00 -26.22 -24.71
N THR A 334 -29.23 -26.45 -25.19
CA THR A 334 -30.07 -27.54 -24.67
C THR A 334 -29.60 -28.94 -25.09
N SER A 335 -28.60 -29.06 -25.98
CA SER A 335 -28.07 -30.37 -26.39
C SER A 335 -27.22 -31.02 -25.30
N GLY A 336 -26.64 -30.20 -24.40
CA GLY A 336 -25.68 -30.66 -23.40
C GLY A 336 -24.37 -31.18 -23.98
N VAL A 337 -24.11 -30.93 -25.27
CA VAL A 337 -22.88 -31.34 -25.96
C VAL A 337 -21.86 -30.20 -25.88
N PHE A 338 -20.62 -30.52 -25.49
CA PHE A 338 -19.57 -29.50 -25.31
C PHE A 338 -19.30 -28.72 -26.58
N LYS A 339 -19.30 -29.41 -27.74
CA LYS A 339 -19.02 -28.80 -29.04
C LYS A 339 -20.01 -27.69 -29.39
N ASP A 340 -21.30 -27.99 -29.28
CA ASP A 340 -22.39 -27.02 -29.53
C ASP A 340 -22.32 -25.85 -28.55
N GLY A 341 -21.97 -26.15 -27.29
CA GLY A 341 -21.71 -25.14 -26.27
C GLY A 341 -20.55 -24.21 -26.61
N ALA A 342 -19.42 -24.77 -27.05
CA ALA A 342 -18.25 -24.01 -27.46
C ALA A 342 -18.53 -23.14 -28.70
N GLU A 343 -19.32 -23.63 -29.66
CA GLU A 343 -19.79 -22.84 -30.80
C GLU A 343 -20.65 -21.63 -30.35
N ALA A 344 -21.55 -21.84 -29.37
CA ALA A 344 -22.33 -20.74 -28.78
C ALA A 344 -21.45 -19.71 -28.06
N VAL A 345 -20.45 -20.14 -27.28
CA VAL A 345 -19.49 -19.22 -26.65
C VAL A 345 -18.71 -18.45 -27.70
N ASN A 346 -18.19 -19.10 -28.75
CA ASN A 346 -17.43 -18.42 -29.79
C ASN A 346 -18.29 -17.44 -30.60
N ALA A 347 -19.58 -17.70 -30.78
CA ALA A 347 -20.50 -16.75 -31.41
C ALA A 347 -20.64 -15.47 -30.56
N PHE A 348 -20.81 -15.60 -29.24
CA PHE A 348 -20.81 -14.46 -28.32
C PHE A 348 -19.48 -13.69 -28.36
N LEU A 349 -18.34 -14.39 -28.35
CA LEU A 349 -17.03 -13.77 -28.42
C LEU A 349 -16.87 -12.92 -29.69
N ALA A 350 -17.28 -13.46 -30.84
CA ALA A 350 -17.25 -12.76 -32.11
C ALA A 350 -18.20 -11.54 -32.13
N GLU A 351 -19.43 -11.67 -31.62
CA GLU A 351 -20.40 -10.58 -31.52
C GLU A 351 -19.90 -9.43 -30.62
N ASN A 352 -19.17 -9.77 -29.57
CA ASN A 352 -18.62 -8.82 -28.60
C ASN A 352 -17.21 -8.31 -28.96
N GLN A 353 -16.70 -8.69 -30.14
CA GLN A 353 -15.41 -8.26 -30.69
C GLN A 353 -14.17 -8.72 -29.90
N PHE A 354 -14.27 -9.85 -29.20
CA PHE A 354 -13.11 -10.52 -28.58
C PHE A 354 -12.40 -11.38 -29.65
N ALA A 355 -11.59 -10.71 -30.48
CA ALA A 355 -11.09 -11.26 -31.74
C ALA A 355 -10.02 -12.35 -31.57
N ASP A 356 -9.27 -12.33 -30.47
CA ASP A 356 -8.18 -13.27 -30.18
C ASP A 356 -8.60 -14.40 -29.23
N THR A 357 -9.86 -14.38 -28.79
CA THR A 357 -10.39 -15.30 -27.80
C THR A 357 -11.20 -16.42 -28.44
N SER A 358 -10.93 -17.67 -28.04
CA SER A 358 -11.72 -18.80 -28.50
C SER A 358 -11.73 -19.98 -27.53
N VAL A 359 -12.93 -20.53 -27.31
CA VAL A 359 -13.15 -21.84 -26.68
C VAL A 359 -13.13 -22.93 -27.76
N GLN A 360 -12.16 -23.82 -27.67
CA GLN A 360 -11.93 -24.90 -28.63
C GLN A 360 -11.99 -26.28 -27.99
N HIS A 361 -11.69 -26.41 -26.71
CA HIS A 361 -11.54 -27.72 -26.07
C HIS A 361 -11.89 -27.72 -24.59
N THR A 362 -12.34 -28.87 -24.08
CA THR A 362 -12.52 -29.11 -22.63
C THR A 362 -11.23 -28.89 -21.86
N LEU A 363 -11.34 -28.46 -20.60
CA LEU A 363 -10.21 -28.32 -19.69
C LEU A 363 -9.97 -29.59 -18.86
N SER A 364 -8.70 -29.85 -18.56
CA SER A 364 -8.20 -30.99 -17.78
C SER A 364 -7.26 -30.52 -16.66
N PRO A 365 -7.18 -31.24 -15.52
CA PRO A 365 -7.93 -32.45 -15.17
C PRO A 365 -9.41 -32.16 -14.89
N SER A 366 -10.31 -33.07 -15.27
CA SER A 366 -11.74 -33.01 -14.98
C SER A 366 -12.39 -34.39 -15.11
N ALA A 367 -13.68 -34.51 -14.77
CA ALA A 367 -14.44 -35.76 -14.96
C ALA A 367 -14.97 -35.89 -16.41
N SER A 368 -15.01 -34.78 -17.14
CA SER A 368 -15.39 -34.71 -18.54
C SER A 368 -14.42 -35.49 -19.42
N LYS A 369 -14.96 -36.18 -20.43
CA LYS A 369 -14.15 -36.73 -21.51
C LYS A 369 -13.63 -35.59 -22.38
N ASP A 370 -12.44 -35.78 -22.92
CA ASP A 370 -11.85 -34.95 -23.97
C ASP A 370 -12.87 -34.75 -25.11
N ALA A 371 -13.16 -33.50 -25.42
CA ALA A 371 -14.01 -33.07 -26.51
C ALA A 371 -13.66 -31.64 -26.93
N GLY A 372 -13.80 -31.34 -28.22
CA GLY A 372 -13.58 -30.00 -28.73
C GLY A 372 -13.87 -29.83 -30.22
N LEU A 373 -13.58 -28.62 -30.69
CA LEU A 373 -13.65 -28.17 -32.07
C LEU A 373 -12.37 -28.45 -32.86
N GLY A 374 -11.31 -28.92 -32.19
CA GLY A 374 -10.04 -29.33 -32.81
C GLY A 374 -8.91 -28.31 -32.71
N GLY A 375 -9.13 -27.16 -32.06
CA GLY A 375 -8.11 -26.14 -31.77
C GLY A 375 -7.68 -26.11 -30.29
N ARG A 376 -6.81 -25.15 -29.96
CA ARG A 376 -6.44 -24.82 -28.56
C ARG A 376 -7.26 -23.63 -28.07
N ASN A 377 -7.57 -23.58 -26.78
CA ASN A 377 -8.21 -22.40 -26.18
C ASN A 377 -7.24 -21.21 -26.23
N THR A 378 -7.71 -20.05 -26.68
CA THR A 378 -6.87 -18.86 -26.86
C THR A 378 -7.53 -17.59 -26.34
N THR A 379 -6.71 -16.57 -26.05
CA THR A 379 -7.11 -15.19 -25.69
C THR A 379 -5.92 -14.26 -25.92
N SER A 380 -6.12 -12.95 -25.84
CA SER A 380 -5.05 -11.96 -25.72
C SER A 380 -5.22 -11.10 -24.47
N VAL A 381 -4.16 -10.40 -24.07
CA VAL A 381 -4.23 -9.42 -22.97
C VAL A 381 -5.17 -8.25 -23.29
N LYS A 382 -5.35 -7.93 -24.57
CA LYS A 382 -6.28 -6.90 -25.03
C LYS A 382 -7.74 -7.32 -24.83
N ASP A 383 -8.11 -8.54 -25.24
CA ASP A 383 -9.46 -9.06 -25.02
C ASP A 383 -9.76 -9.19 -23.51
N CYS A 384 -8.79 -9.64 -22.72
CA CYS A 384 -8.91 -9.71 -21.26
C CYS A 384 -9.11 -8.32 -20.64
N GLY A 385 -8.29 -7.34 -21.06
CA GLY A 385 -8.37 -5.96 -20.60
C GLY A 385 -9.73 -5.33 -20.91
N GLU A 386 -10.23 -5.55 -22.12
CA GLU A 386 -11.55 -5.07 -22.54
C GLU A 386 -12.68 -5.74 -21.76
N LEU A 387 -12.62 -7.06 -21.52
CA LEU A 387 -13.60 -7.76 -20.68
C LEU A 387 -13.65 -7.16 -19.26
N LEU A 388 -12.48 -6.99 -18.62
CA LEU A 388 -12.40 -6.41 -17.28
C LEU A 388 -12.88 -4.95 -17.24
N SER A 389 -12.56 -4.16 -18.27
CA SER A 389 -13.03 -2.78 -18.43
C SER A 389 -14.55 -2.72 -18.50
N ARG A 390 -15.19 -3.58 -19.30
CA ARG A 390 -16.66 -3.67 -19.38
C ARG A 390 -17.29 -4.14 -18.08
N ILE A 391 -16.68 -5.12 -17.38
CA ILE A 391 -17.15 -5.56 -16.05
C ILE A 391 -17.09 -4.40 -15.05
N TYR A 392 -15.96 -3.70 -14.98
CA TYR A 392 -15.77 -2.56 -14.09
C TYR A 392 -16.78 -1.43 -14.34
N LYS A 393 -16.98 -1.06 -15.62
CA LYS A 393 -17.92 0.00 -16.01
C LYS A 393 -19.40 -0.40 -15.83
N GLY A 394 -19.70 -1.68 -15.60
CA GLY A 394 -21.07 -2.18 -15.48
C GLY A 394 -21.75 -2.45 -16.84
N GLU A 395 -20.96 -2.60 -17.90
CA GLU A 395 -21.38 -2.59 -19.31
C GLU A 395 -21.19 -3.95 -20.00
N CYS A 396 -20.69 -4.99 -19.31
CA CYS A 396 -20.39 -6.27 -19.94
C CYS A 396 -21.63 -7.02 -20.45
N VAL A 397 -22.73 -7.01 -19.69
CA VAL A 397 -24.02 -7.63 -20.07
C VAL A 397 -25.15 -6.76 -19.55
N SER A 398 -25.17 -6.53 -18.24
CA SER A 398 -25.97 -5.53 -17.54
C SER A 398 -25.18 -5.07 -16.32
N LYS A 399 -25.66 -4.03 -15.63
CA LYS A 399 -25.04 -3.60 -14.38
C LYS A 399 -25.05 -4.71 -13.33
N GLU A 400 -26.19 -5.39 -13.15
CA GLU A 400 -26.35 -6.45 -12.16
C GLU A 400 -25.46 -7.66 -12.46
N ALA A 401 -25.38 -8.06 -13.72
CA ALA A 401 -24.50 -9.14 -14.16
C ALA A 401 -23.03 -8.76 -13.95
N SER A 402 -22.66 -7.52 -14.26
CA SER A 402 -21.28 -7.03 -14.08
C SER A 402 -20.89 -6.96 -12.61
N ASP A 403 -21.78 -6.48 -11.74
CA ASP A 403 -21.57 -6.47 -10.29
C ASP A 403 -21.39 -7.90 -9.75
N ALA A 404 -22.14 -8.88 -10.28
CA ALA A 404 -22.00 -10.29 -9.91
C ALA A 404 -20.69 -10.91 -10.40
N MET A 405 -20.28 -10.62 -11.66
CA MET A 405 -18.99 -11.04 -12.22
C MET A 405 -17.82 -10.47 -11.43
N LEU A 406 -17.88 -9.18 -11.09
CA LEU A 406 -16.87 -8.53 -10.27
C LEU A 406 -16.76 -9.17 -8.88
N ASN A 407 -17.90 -9.48 -8.24
CA ASN A 407 -17.91 -10.16 -6.95
C ASN A 407 -17.24 -11.54 -7.01
N LEU A 408 -17.41 -12.29 -8.11
CA LEU A 408 -16.71 -13.57 -8.29
C LEU A 408 -15.19 -13.39 -8.40
N LEU A 409 -14.74 -12.39 -9.16
CA LEU A 409 -13.32 -12.07 -9.33
C LEU A 409 -12.66 -11.56 -8.03
N LEU A 410 -13.39 -10.78 -7.22
CA LEU A 410 -12.94 -10.33 -5.89
C LEU A 410 -12.78 -11.47 -4.90
N ASN A 411 -13.48 -12.59 -5.08
CA ASN A 411 -13.41 -13.77 -4.22
C ASN A 411 -12.44 -14.84 -4.75
N GLN A 412 -11.57 -14.49 -5.71
CA GLN A 412 -10.50 -15.37 -6.18
C GLN A 412 -9.57 -15.78 -5.04
N GLN A 413 -9.28 -17.08 -4.94
CA GLN A 413 -8.39 -17.61 -3.90
C GLN A 413 -6.94 -17.75 -4.38
N VAL A 414 -6.71 -17.82 -5.70
CA VAL A 414 -5.36 -17.91 -6.26
C VAL A 414 -4.80 -16.49 -6.45
N THR A 415 -4.09 -16.01 -5.44
CA THR A 415 -3.53 -14.65 -5.36
C THR A 415 -2.01 -14.59 -5.49
N THR A 416 -1.39 -15.69 -5.94
CA THR A 416 0.07 -15.89 -5.96
C THR A 416 0.81 -15.09 -7.04
N LYS A 417 0.13 -14.35 -7.92
CA LYS A 417 0.70 -13.65 -9.08
C LYS A 417 0.56 -12.13 -8.94
N ILE A 418 -0.33 -11.47 -9.71
CA ILE A 418 -0.51 -10.01 -9.63
C ILE A 418 -0.75 -9.55 -8.19
N PRO A 419 -1.67 -10.17 -7.42
CA PRO A 419 -1.92 -9.71 -6.06
C PRO A 419 -0.72 -9.83 -5.12
N SER A 420 0.14 -10.83 -5.30
CA SER A 420 1.35 -11.01 -4.47
C SER A 420 2.50 -10.06 -4.83
N GLY A 421 2.41 -9.35 -5.96
CA GLY A 421 3.33 -8.26 -6.30
C GLY A 421 2.98 -6.93 -5.64
N ILE A 422 1.87 -6.86 -4.91
CA ILE A 422 1.32 -5.64 -4.29
C ILE A 422 1.06 -5.90 -2.80
N SER A 423 0.88 -4.84 -2.02
CA SER A 423 0.45 -4.94 -0.62
C SER A 423 -0.88 -5.69 -0.46
N ALA A 424 -0.96 -6.53 0.57
CA ALA A 424 -2.17 -7.28 0.93
C ALA A 424 -3.36 -6.39 1.37
N SER A 425 -3.14 -5.09 1.59
CA SER A 425 -4.20 -4.12 1.91
C SER A 425 -4.99 -3.63 0.70
N VAL A 426 -4.49 -3.86 -0.51
CA VAL A 426 -5.12 -3.40 -1.76
C VAL A 426 -6.17 -4.41 -2.19
N GLU A 427 -7.39 -3.95 -2.45
CA GLU A 427 -8.45 -4.80 -2.99
C GLU A 427 -8.15 -5.10 -4.48
N ILE A 428 -8.21 -6.38 -4.85
CA ILE A 428 -7.85 -6.85 -6.20
C ILE A 428 -8.85 -7.91 -6.64
N ALA A 429 -9.43 -7.73 -7.82
CA ALA A 429 -10.31 -8.70 -8.46
C ALA A 429 -9.54 -9.39 -9.59
N ASN A 430 -9.22 -10.68 -9.47
CA ASN A 430 -8.33 -11.35 -10.43
C ASN A 430 -8.81 -12.71 -10.95
N LYS A 431 -8.21 -13.14 -12.06
CA LYS A 431 -8.31 -14.50 -12.60
C LYS A 431 -6.96 -14.96 -13.13
N THR A 432 -6.48 -16.08 -12.59
CA THR A 432 -5.26 -16.74 -13.06
C THR A 432 -5.49 -17.71 -14.22
N GLY A 433 -4.44 -17.93 -15.01
CA GLY A 433 -4.30 -19.03 -15.97
C GLY A 433 -2.93 -19.66 -15.83
N GLU A 434 -2.84 -20.98 -15.81
CA GLU A 434 -1.54 -21.66 -15.72
C GLU A 434 -1.54 -23.05 -16.34
N THR A 435 -0.36 -23.40 -16.86
CA THR A 435 0.13 -24.74 -17.12
C THR A 435 1.50 -24.89 -16.45
N ASP A 436 2.22 -25.98 -16.74
CA ASP A 436 3.60 -26.14 -16.29
C ASP A 436 4.56 -25.08 -16.89
N THR A 437 4.24 -24.53 -18.07
CA THR A 437 5.12 -23.63 -18.85
C THR A 437 4.54 -22.24 -19.14
N ASP A 438 3.22 -22.09 -18.98
CA ASP A 438 2.51 -20.86 -19.29
C ASP A 438 1.92 -20.28 -18.00
N GLN A 439 2.15 -19.00 -17.74
CA GLN A 439 1.69 -18.33 -16.53
C GLN A 439 1.01 -17.03 -16.90
N HIS A 440 -0.22 -16.87 -16.43
CA HIS A 440 -1.05 -15.70 -16.72
C HIS A 440 -1.80 -15.26 -15.46
N ASP A 441 -2.11 -13.97 -15.42
CA ASP A 441 -3.04 -13.38 -14.47
C ASP A 441 -3.61 -12.08 -15.06
N ILE A 442 -4.88 -11.81 -14.76
CA ILE A 442 -5.57 -10.59 -15.16
C ILE A 442 -6.29 -10.03 -13.94
N ALA A 443 -6.22 -8.72 -13.73
CA ALA A 443 -6.76 -8.11 -12.54
C ALA A 443 -7.29 -6.69 -12.75
N ILE A 444 -8.32 -6.35 -11.98
CA ILE A 444 -8.67 -4.97 -11.64
C ILE A 444 -8.06 -4.70 -10.27
N VAL A 445 -7.23 -3.68 -10.16
CA VAL A 445 -6.54 -3.28 -8.93
C VAL A 445 -7.12 -1.94 -8.44
N TYR A 446 -7.64 -1.93 -7.23
CA TYR A 446 -8.21 -0.75 -6.58
C TYR A 446 -7.15 -0.02 -5.77
N GLY A 447 -6.16 0.54 -6.46
CA GLY A 447 -5.09 1.32 -5.84
C GLY A 447 -5.60 2.63 -5.21
N GLU A 448 -4.86 3.15 -4.23
CA GLU A 448 -5.27 4.32 -3.45
C GLU A 448 -5.42 5.60 -4.28
N LYS A 449 -4.59 5.78 -5.30
CA LYS A 449 -4.60 6.94 -6.20
C LYS A 449 -5.30 6.62 -7.53
N THR A 450 -4.98 5.46 -8.09
CA THR A 450 -5.39 5.05 -9.44
C THR A 450 -5.95 3.64 -9.37
N THR A 451 -7.21 3.48 -9.77
CA THR A 451 -7.77 2.16 -10.09
C THR A 451 -7.37 1.80 -11.52
N TYR A 452 -6.84 0.60 -11.74
CA TYR A 452 -6.31 0.19 -13.04
C TYR A 452 -6.56 -1.28 -13.36
N ILE A 453 -6.44 -1.63 -14.63
CA ILE A 453 -6.42 -3.01 -15.12
C ILE A 453 -4.98 -3.38 -15.46
N LEU A 454 -4.56 -4.57 -15.04
CA LEU A 454 -3.32 -5.20 -15.47
C LEU A 454 -3.63 -6.61 -15.98
N CYS A 455 -3.22 -6.91 -17.21
CA CYS A 455 -3.27 -8.25 -17.76
C CYS A 455 -1.86 -8.66 -18.17
N VAL A 456 -1.39 -9.80 -17.67
CA VAL A 456 -0.07 -10.37 -18.00
C VAL A 456 -0.24 -11.80 -18.46
N MET A 457 0.31 -12.12 -19.63
CA MET A 457 0.36 -13.46 -20.17
C MET A 457 1.79 -13.80 -20.58
N SER A 458 2.27 -14.97 -20.17
CA SER A 458 3.53 -15.51 -20.66
C SER A 458 3.43 -16.96 -21.13
N GLU A 459 4.15 -17.27 -22.22
CA GLU A 459 4.37 -18.64 -22.74
C GLU A 459 5.87 -18.91 -22.84
N ASN A 460 6.26 -20.19 -22.86
CA ASN A 460 7.66 -20.62 -23.11
C ASN A 460 8.69 -20.02 -22.15
N CYS A 461 8.28 -19.72 -20.92
CA CYS A 461 9.18 -19.23 -19.88
C CYS A 461 9.94 -20.39 -19.22
N LYS A 462 11.08 -20.08 -18.61
CA LYS A 462 11.73 -21.03 -17.69
C LYS A 462 10.80 -21.30 -16.50
N SER A 463 10.78 -22.55 -16.03
CA SER A 463 9.93 -22.97 -14.93
C SER A 463 10.30 -22.20 -13.65
N GLY A 464 9.30 -21.61 -12.99
CA GLY A 464 9.47 -20.79 -11.78
C GLY A 464 9.57 -19.29 -12.04
N ASP A 465 10.29 -18.87 -13.08
CA ASP A 465 10.62 -17.46 -13.33
C ASP A 465 9.39 -16.61 -13.68
N ALA A 466 8.41 -17.19 -14.40
CA ALA A 466 7.28 -16.42 -14.88
C ALA A 466 6.38 -15.89 -13.75
N VAL A 467 6.23 -16.62 -12.63
CA VAL A 467 5.42 -16.15 -11.50
C VAL A 467 6.11 -14.97 -10.80
N SER A 468 7.43 -15.02 -10.62
CA SER A 468 8.18 -13.88 -10.08
C SER A 468 8.11 -12.68 -11.01
N HIS A 469 8.31 -12.86 -12.31
CA HIS A 469 8.22 -11.74 -13.27
C HIS A 469 6.84 -11.10 -13.32
N ILE A 470 5.74 -11.87 -13.19
CA ILE A 470 4.39 -11.30 -13.07
C ILE A 470 4.26 -10.45 -11.80
N ARG A 471 4.87 -10.86 -10.69
CA ARG A 471 4.88 -10.07 -9.44
C ARG A 471 5.70 -8.79 -9.60
N ASP A 472 6.85 -8.87 -10.25
CA ASP A 472 7.71 -7.72 -10.52
C ASP A 472 6.97 -6.69 -11.39
N ILE A 473 6.37 -7.14 -12.50
CA ILE A 473 5.51 -6.30 -13.36
C ILE A 473 4.38 -5.66 -12.54
N SER A 474 3.71 -6.45 -11.69
CA SER A 474 2.61 -5.96 -10.85
C SER A 474 3.05 -4.86 -9.87
N GLY A 475 4.18 -5.06 -9.19
CA GLY A 475 4.76 -4.08 -8.28
C GLY A 475 5.16 -2.79 -9.00
N ILE A 476 5.83 -2.90 -10.16
CA ILE A 476 6.22 -1.74 -10.99
C ILE A 476 4.98 -0.93 -11.40
N VAL A 477 3.95 -1.59 -11.95
CA VAL A 477 2.72 -0.93 -12.37
C VAL A 477 2.03 -0.25 -11.19
N TYR A 478 1.94 -0.93 -10.04
CA TYR A 478 1.36 -0.34 -8.84
C TYR A 478 2.14 0.91 -8.41
N ASN A 479 3.46 0.84 -8.36
CA ASN A 479 4.30 1.94 -7.91
C ASN A 479 4.21 3.16 -8.84
N TYR A 480 4.23 2.97 -10.16
CA TYR A 480 4.06 4.07 -11.11
C TYR A 480 2.70 4.76 -10.99
N LEU A 481 1.63 4.00 -10.71
CA LEU A 481 0.26 4.52 -10.71
C LEU A 481 -0.23 4.97 -9.31
N ASN A 482 0.37 4.44 -8.24
CA ASN A 482 -0.16 4.58 -6.87
C ASN A 482 0.87 4.97 -5.81
N MET A 483 2.18 5.00 -6.09
CA MET A 483 3.12 5.46 -5.08
C MET A 483 2.90 6.95 -4.79
N GLN A 484 2.63 7.26 -3.53
CA GLN A 484 2.80 8.60 -3.01
C GLN A 484 4.30 8.83 -2.86
N LEU A 485 4.84 9.61 -3.77
CA LEU A 485 6.10 10.28 -3.51
C LEU A 485 5.84 11.36 -2.47
N ASP A 486 6.73 11.54 -1.50
CA ASP A 486 6.64 12.56 -0.45
C ASP A 486 6.42 13.97 -1.07
N GLN A 487 5.16 14.29 -1.30
CA GLN A 487 4.62 15.61 -1.57
C GLN A 487 3.34 15.67 -0.78
N ASP A 488 3.46 16.16 0.44
CA ASP A 488 2.62 17.22 1.00
C ASP A 488 3.24 17.76 2.29
#